data_AF-A0AAW9EGP7-F1
#
_entry.id   AF-A0AAW9EGP7-F1
#
_cell.length_a   1.000
_cell.length_b   1.000
_cell.length_c   1.000
_cell.angle_alpha   90.00
_cell.angle_beta   90.00
_cell.angle_gamma   90.00
#
_symmetry.space_group_name_H-M   'P 1'
#
loop_
_entity.id
_entity.type
_entity.pdbx_description
1 polymer ?
#
loop_
_entity_poly.entity_id
_entity_poly.type
_entity_poly.pdbx_seq_one_letter_code
_entity_poly.pdbx_strand_id
1 'polypeptide(L)'
;VDQVKMPKKNFITLFTGNETNDTWFTAARAMNKPWSEKLAGIEEEVQRSLQKLQQIEVETGLTIEQVKDINRRMSIGEAKAR
;
A
#
# COMPACT_ATOMS: atom_id res chain seq x y z
N VAL A 1 1.88 -3.47 -9.12
CA VAL A 1 1.94 -4.96 -9.08
C VAL A 1 2.06 -5.55 -10.48
N ASP A 2 1.16 -5.21 -11.41
CA ASP A 2 1.24 -5.67 -12.81
C ASP A 2 2.50 -5.22 -13.57
N GLN A 3 2.99 -3.99 -13.31
CA GLN A 3 4.20 -3.47 -13.96
C GLN A 3 5.48 -4.23 -13.58
N VAL A 4 5.62 -4.62 -12.30
CA VAL A 4 6.82 -5.32 -11.79
C VAL A 4 6.69 -6.84 -11.80
N LYS A 5 5.55 -7.39 -12.27
CA LYS A 5 5.19 -8.82 -12.19
C LYS A 5 5.33 -9.43 -10.79
N MET A 6 5.14 -8.62 -9.75
CA MET A 6 5.13 -9.10 -8.37
C MET A 6 3.84 -9.88 -8.12
N PRO A 7 3.87 -11.05 -7.45
CA PRO A 7 2.64 -11.72 -7.05
C PRO A 7 1.84 -10.86 -6.07
N LYS A 8 0.54 -10.64 -6.35
CA LYS A 8 -0.38 -9.88 -5.47
C LYS A 8 -0.35 -10.38 -4.03
N LYS A 9 -0.22 -11.69 -3.82
CA LYS A 9 -0.14 -12.30 -2.48
C LYS A 9 1.06 -11.76 -1.68
N ASN A 10 2.25 -11.75 -2.27
CA ASN A 10 3.45 -11.23 -1.61
C ASN A 10 3.33 -9.73 -1.34
N PHE A 11 2.76 -8.98 -2.31
CA PHE A 11 2.52 -7.55 -2.14
C PHE A 11 1.61 -7.29 -0.94
N ILE A 12 0.44 -7.95 -0.89
CA ILE A 12 -0.52 -7.80 0.21
C ILE A 12 0.13 -8.16 1.54
N THR A 13 0.88 -9.27 1.64
CA THR A 13 1.53 -9.66 2.89
C THR A 13 2.54 -8.64 3.40
N LEU A 14 3.31 -8.00 2.50
CA LEU A 14 4.30 -6.99 2.90
C LEU A 14 3.65 -5.62 3.16
N PHE A 15 2.67 -5.27 2.33
CA PHE A 15 1.98 -3.98 2.38
C PHE A 15 1.08 -3.87 3.61
N THR A 16 0.31 -4.92 3.93
CA THR A 16 -0.59 -4.94 5.08
C THR A 16 0.18 -4.71 6.39
N GLY A 17 -0.19 -3.67 7.13
CA GLY A 17 0.44 -3.26 8.40
C GLY A 17 1.58 -2.24 8.26
N ASN A 18 2.04 -1.96 7.04
CA ASN A 18 3.15 -1.04 6.75
C ASN A 18 2.80 -0.06 5.62
N GLU A 19 1.52 0.20 5.37
CA GLU A 19 1.03 0.90 4.17
C GLU A 19 1.53 2.34 4.03
N THR A 20 2.07 2.92 5.10
CA THR A 20 2.45 4.34 5.22
C THR A 20 3.97 4.56 5.25
N ASN A 21 4.74 3.47 5.31
CA ASN A 21 6.20 3.52 5.37
C ASN A 21 6.84 2.84 4.15
N ASP A 22 8.13 3.07 3.95
CA ASP A 22 8.95 2.42 2.94
C ASP A 22 9.49 1.05 3.42
N THR A 23 9.14 0.62 4.64
CA THR A 23 9.66 -0.60 5.24
C THR A 23 9.25 -1.83 4.45
N TRP A 24 7.99 -1.88 3.98
CA TRP A 24 7.53 -2.96 3.10
C TRP A 24 8.29 -2.96 1.76
N PHE A 25 8.66 -1.79 1.25
CA PHE A 25 9.38 -1.63 0.00
C PHE A 25 10.84 -2.09 0.14
N THR A 26 11.50 -1.71 1.23
CA THR A 26 12.85 -2.17 1.58
C THR A 26 12.89 -3.68 1.81
N ALA A 27 11.90 -4.23 2.53
CA ALA A 27 11.75 -5.67 2.71
C ALA A 27 11.54 -6.39 1.37
N ALA A 28 10.70 -5.84 0.48
CA ALA A 28 10.46 -6.37 -0.85
C ALA A 28 11.75 -6.38 -1.71
N ARG A 29 12.59 -5.34 -1.61
CA ARG A 29 13.91 -5.31 -2.27
C ARG A 29 14.87 -6.35 -1.70
N ALA A 30 14.88 -6.53 -0.38
CA ALA A 30 15.73 -7.50 0.30
C ALA A 30 15.41 -8.97 -0.03
N MET A 31 14.22 -9.26 -0.57
CA MET A 31 13.85 -10.62 -0.99
C MET A 31 14.64 -11.16 -2.20
N ASN A 32 15.46 -10.33 -2.87
CA ASN A 32 16.29 -10.70 -4.03
C ASN A 32 15.53 -11.54 -5.07
N LYS A 33 14.29 -11.14 -5.37
CA LYS A 33 13.45 -11.79 -6.38
C LYS A 33 13.60 -11.10 -7.73
N PRO A 34 13.18 -11.74 -8.84
CA PRO A 34 13.23 -11.12 -10.17
C PRO A 34 12.45 -9.80 -10.29
N TRP A 35 11.50 -9.56 -9.39
CA TRP A 35 10.72 -8.34 -9.29
C TRP A 35 11.36 -7.28 -8.37
N SER A 36 12.37 -7.64 -7.57
CA SER A 36 13.09 -6.72 -6.67
C SER A 36 13.93 -5.69 -7.45
N GLU A 37 14.57 -6.08 -8.56
CA GLU A 37 15.26 -5.13 -9.45
C GLU A 37 14.28 -4.16 -10.11
N LYS A 38 13.10 -4.67 -10.51
CA LYS A 38 12.04 -3.83 -11.11
C LYS A 38 11.39 -2.89 -10.10
N LEU A 39 11.35 -3.26 -8.81
CA LEU A 39 10.88 -2.38 -7.74
C LEU A 39 11.73 -1.12 -7.66
N ALA A 40 13.06 -1.23 -7.78
CA ALA A 40 13.94 -0.07 -7.75
C ALA A 40 13.62 0.96 -8.86
N GLY A 41 13.20 0.50 -10.04
CA GLY A 41 12.80 1.38 -11.14
C GLY A 41 11.48 2.14 -10.90
N ILE A 42 10.64 1.67 -9.98
CA ILE A 42 9.37 2.33 -9.60
C ILE A 42 9.45 2.99 -8.22
N GLU A 43 10.63 3.05 -7.60
CA GLU A 43 10.85 3.59 -6.26
C GLU A 43 10.33 5.03 -6.14
N GLU A 44 10.67 5.90 -7.09
CA GLU A 44 10.17 7.28 -7.10
C GLU A 44 8.64 7.36 -7.16
N GLU A 45 7.99 6.50 -7.96
CA GLU A 45 6.54 6.49 -8.09
C GLU A 45 5.87 6.00 -6.82
N VAL A 46 6.44 4.98 -6.18
CA VAL A 46 6.01 4.49 -4.87
C VAL A 46 6.19 5.56 -3.81
N GLN A 47 7.32 6.26 -3.79
CA GLN A 47 7.60 7.31 -2.82
C GLN A 47 6.67 8.51 -2.96
N ARG A 48 6.36 8.94 -4.21
CA ARG A 48 5.32 9.95 -4.46
C ARG A 48 3.94 9.50 -3.97
N SER A 49 3.63 8.21 -4.12
CA SER A 49 2.36 7.65 -3.63
C SER A 49 2.31 7.61 -2.10
N LEU A 50 3.41 7.24 -1.44
CA LEU A 50 3.56 7.27 0.01
C LEU A 50 3.43 8.69 0.57
N GLN A 51 4.04 9.69 -0.08
CA GLN A 51 3.89 11.09 0.31
C GLN A 51 2.43 11.55 0.24
N LYS A 52 1.70 11.18 -0.82
CA LYS A 52 0.26 11.47 -0.92
C LYS A 52 -0.53 10.79 0.19
N LEU A 53 -0.21 9.53 0.52
CA LEU A 53 -0.86 8.81 1.61
C LEU A 53 -0.60 9.51 2.96
N GLN A 54 0.66 9.87 3.25
CA GLN A 54 1.00 10.61 4.46
C GLN A 54 0.30 11.97 4.51
N GLN A 55 0.20 12.67 3.39
CA GLN A 55 -0.55 13.92 3.33
C GLN A 55 -2.03 13.70 3.67
N ILE A 56 -2.66 12.64 3.16
CA ILE A 56 -4.03 12.27 3.52
C ILE A 56 -4.13 11.95 5.02
N GLU A 57 -3.16 11.26 5.61
CA GLU A 57 -3.16 11.00 7.06
C GLU A 57 -3.09 12.29 7.88
N VAL A 58 -2.26 13.25 7.45
CA VAL A 58 -2.13 14.56 8.11
C VAL A 58 -3.41 15.39 7.94
N GLU A 59 -3.99 15.41 6.75
CA GLU A 59 -5.22 16.16 6.43
C GLU A 59 -6.44 15.60 7.15
N THR A 60 -6.56 14.28 7.24
CA THR A 60 -7.70 13.61 7.87
C THR A 60 -7.52 13.36 9.36
N GLY A 61 -6.28 13.37 9.85
CA GLY A 61 -5.93 12.96 11.21
C GLY A 61 -6.17 11.45 11.47
N LEU A 62 -6.33 10.66 10.41
CA LEU A 62 -6.63 9.23 10.47
C LEU A 62 -5.52 8.46 9.77
N THR A 63 -5.17 7.29 10.30
CA THR A 63 -4.21 6.43 9.62
C THR A 63 -4.81 5.83 8.35
N ILE A 64 -3.99 5.47 7.36
CA ILE A 64 -4.47 4.80 6.13
C ILE A 64 -5.24 3.52 6.46
N GLU A 65 -4.84 2.80 7.51
CA GLU A 65 -5.57 1.64 8.01
C GLU A 65 -6.98 2.01 8.49
N GLN A 66 -7.12 3.10 9.25
CA GLN A 66 -8.42 3.60 9.70
C GLN A 66 -9.27 4.08 8.51
N VAL A 67 -8.68 4.79 7.55
CA VAL A 67 -9.38 5.24 6.33
C VAL A 67 -9.91 4.03 5.54
N LYS A 68 -9.11 2.97 5.42
CA LYS A 68 -9.53 1.70 4.80
C LYS A 68 -10.64 1.01 5.58
N ASP A 69 -10.54 0.93 6.90
CA ASP A 69 -11.55 0.30 7.74
C ASP A 69 -12.87 1.06 7.66
N ILE A 70 -12.84 2.39 7.70
CA ILE A 70 -14.02 3.25 7.52
C ILE A 70 -14.63 3.01 6.14
N ASN A 71 -13.83 3.03 5.07
CA ASN A 71 -14.31 2.82 3.71
C ASN A 71 -14.92 1.41 3.52
N ARG A 72 -14.28 0.39 4.12
CA ARG A 72 -14.76 -0.99 4.12
C ARG A 72 -16.07 -1.12 4.90
N ARG A 73 -16.17 -0.56 6.11
CA ARG A 73 -17.38 -0.58 6.93
C ARG A 73 -18.53 0.19 6.29
N MET A 74 -18.24 1.33 5.66
CA MET A 74 -19.20 2.13 4.90
C MET A 74 -19.72 1.35 3.69
N SER A 75 -18.83 0.75 2.89
CA SER A 75 -19.19 -0.08 1.74
C SER A 75 -20.02 -1.31 2.13
N ILE A 76 -19.70 -1.96 3.25
CA ILE A 76 -20.50 -3.08 3.78
C ILE A 76 -21.87 -2.59 4.26
N GLY A 77 -21.94 -1.43 4.90
CA GLY A 77 -23.18 -0.80 5.34
C GLY A 77 -24.10 -0.44 4.18
N GLU A 78 -23.57 0.16 3.12
CA GLU A 78 -24.32 0.47 1.90
C GLU A 78 -24.78 -0.79 1.16
N ALA A 79 -23.94 -1.81 1.04
CA ALA A 79 -24.32 -3.07 0.39
C ALA A 79 -25.39 -3.85 1.16
N LYS A 80 -25.43 -3.70 2.49
CA LYS A 80 -26.40 -4.37 3.37
C LYS A 80 -27.69 -3.57 3.57
N ALA A 81 -27.66 -2.27 3.29
CA ALA A 81 -28.82 -1.38 3.30
C ALA A 81 -29.53 -1.28 1.94
N ARG A 82 -28.93 -1.82 0.87
CA ARG A 82 -29.59 -2.07 -0.42
C ARG A 82 -30.38 -3.37 -0.42
#